data_AF-A0A2H0LJF7-F1
#
_entry.id   AF-A0A2H0LJF7-F1
#
_cell.length_a   1.000
_cell.length_b   1.000
_cell.length_c   1.000
_cell.angle_alpha   90.00
_cell.angle_beta   90.00
_cell.angle_gamma   90.00
#
_symmetry.space_group_name_H-M   'P 1'
#
loop_
_entity.id
_entity.type
_entity.pdbx_description
1 polymer ?
#
loop_
_entity_poly.entity_id
_entity_poly.type
_entity_poly.pdbx_seq_one_letter_code
_entity_poly.pdbx_strand_id
1 'polypeptide(L)'
;MRRRTVFLMIAGCCAASLGLLVWAAGTTGGSQWLAQQALKRVLGASSVHIRSAAGNLLSGLTLHDVKARRNAAAWWGTHLAVEALHTAPWMLSQPAAWRVVLQGAESHGLSAATSLTIGRLEIERRGSLVAHDVLAHNLNRLPGSSVLEVQRIHVEWPWRLNQVRLIHNGRLRLPYAEPVALSAWRSPEGPNVLRAFTHSLDVESFLRTIGQVNLADRFTGTLKDVDVALQGSAEAFFVTTSMHVEQLSRKGFSLAECPMTASLSVKDAGAHPKLEGLLLIRRGVVHGPQTSLIVQRSTVTFTGEPRAPTLDIRATSQVGGTAMRVVLRGTPQEPQLHLSSDPPMSEKALLAMLATGKQWRGAQEVLTQGAVTSDLAVDFIDYFMFGGAGSRLAQRLGISELSVTHDTATNRMGVRTTIKDRVELGVEVDPSAVEETSTSGASSNVPVLPYKVGAEYHVTNQTSVQLEGERTPLPTRNHVETPDDAGSGIGQGTVQTDDKVLLKVKRRF
;
A
#
# COMPACT_ATOMS: atom_id res chain seq x y z
N MET A 1 -65.88 16.08 64.34
CA MET A 1 -66.01 14.85 63.52
C MET A 1 -65.06 14.78 62.31
N ARG A 2 -64.85 15.84 61.52
CA ARG A 2 -64.01 15.80 60.28
C ARG A 2 -62.55 15.30 60.42
N ARG A 3 -61.83 15.59 61.50
CA ARG A 3 -60.41 15.17 61.67
C ARG A 3 -60.23 13.65 61.85
N ARG A 4 -61.16 12.96 62.51
CA ARG A 4 -61.10 11.49 62.69
C ARG A 4 -61.31 10.75 61.38
N THR A 5 -62.21 11.25 60.53
CA THR A 5 -62.47 10.66 59.20
C THR A 5 -61.26 10.81 58.27
N VAL A 6 -60.57 11.96 58.31
CA VAL A 6 -59.34 12.17 57.53
C VAL A 6 -58.21 11.28 58.01
N PHE A 7 -58.02 11.12 59.33
CA PHE A 7 -56.99 10.24 59.87
C PHE A 7 -57.23 8.76 59.53
N LEU A 8 -58.49 8.30 59.61
CA LEU A 8 -58.85 6.93 59.21
C LEU A 8 -58.68 6.70 57.70
N MET A 9 -58.97 7.69 56.86
CA MET A 9 -58.67 7.60 55.42
C MET A 9 -57.18 7.54 55.14
N ILE A 10 -56.37 8.38 55.79
CA ILE A 10 -54.90 8.37 55.61
C ILE A 10 -54.32 7.04 56.09
N ALA A 11 -54.71 6.56 57.27
CA ALA A 11 -54.27 5.28 57.81
C ALA A 11 -54.69 4.10 56.90
N GLY A 12 -55.92 4.13 56.37
CA GLY A 12 -56.40 3.16 55.39
C GLY A 12 -55.61 3.19 54.09
N CYS A 13 -55.31 4.38 53.56
CA CYS A 13 -54.45 4.55 52.39
C CYS A 13 -53.02 4.04 52.64
N CYS A 14 -52.42 4.35 53.79
CA CYS A 14 -51.09 3.86 54.15
C CYS A 14 -51.06 2.32 54.29
N ALA A 15 -52.06 1.73 54.94
CA ALA A 15 -52.17 0.28 55.07
C ALA A 15 -52.36 -0.41 53.71
N ALA A 16 -53.20 0.16 52.83
CA ALA A 16 -53.38 -0.34 51.47
C ALA A 16 -52.08 -0.21 50.64
N SER A 17 -51.37 0.90 50.79
CA SER A 17 -50.07 1.13 50.13
C SER A 17 -49.03 0.11 50.58
N LEU A 18 -48.97 -0.15 51.89
CA LEU A 18 -48.05 -1.12 52.48
C LEU A 18 -48.39 -2.56 52.06
N GLY A 19 -49.67 -2.92 52.08
CA GLY A 19 -50.14 -4.22 51.59
C GLY A 19 -49.81 -4.43 50.11
N LEU A 20 -49.97 -3.40 49.29
CA LEU A 20 -49.60 -3.42 47.89
C LEU A 20 -48.09 -3.55 47.69
N LEU A 21 -47.26 -2.88 48.51
CA LEU A 21 -45.80 -3.02 48.48
C LEU A 21 -45.35 -4.43 48.91
N VAL A 22 -45.93 -4.98 49.97
CA VAL A 22 -45.63 -6.33 50.44
C VAL A 22 -46.04 -7.37 49.41
N TRP A 23 -47.22 -7.22 48.81
CA TRP A 23 -47.67 -8.09 47.72
C TRP A 23 -46.74 -7.96 46.49
N ALA A 24 -46.38 -6.73 46.12
CA ALA A 24 -45.54 -6.45 44.98
C ALA A 24 -44.11 -7.00 45.16
N ALA A 25 -43.54 -6.96 46.37
CA ALA A 25 -42.21 -7.48 46.64
C ALA A 25 -42.18 -8.98 46.99
N GLY A 26 -43.21 -9.48 47.67
CA GLY A 26 -43.27 -10.83 48.24
C GLY A 26 -43.86 -11.89 47.30
N THR A 27 -44.61 -11.49 46.28
CA THR A 27 -45.20 -12.44 45.30
C THR A 27 -44.45 -12.40 43.98
N THR A 28 -44.43 -13.54 43.27
CA THR A 28 -43.82 -13.63 41.93
C THR A 28 -44.49 -12.71 40.92
N GLY A 29 -45.83 -12.68 40.88
CA GLY A 29 -46.57 -11.81 39.98
C GLY A 29 -46.36 -10.32 40.26
N GLY A 30 -46.38 -9.93 41.54
CA GLY A 30 -46.05 -8.57 41.97
C GLY A 30 -44.61 -8.16 41.60
N SER A 31 -43.67 -9.07 41.81
CA SER A 31 -42.24 -8.85 41.55
C SER A 31 -41.98 -8.74 40.06
N GLN A 32 -42.62 -9.57 39.24
CA GLN A 32 -42.60 -9.51 37.78
C GLN A 32 -43.14 -8.16 37.29
N TRP A 33 -44.26 -7.70 37.84
CA TRP A 33 -44.84 -6.40 37.47
C TRP A 33 -43.89 -5.24 37.81
N LEU A 34 -43.34 -5.22 39.03
CA LEU A 34 -42.35 -4.22 39.44
C LEU A 34 -41.11 -4.25 38.55
N ALA A 35 -40.58 -5.45 38.26
CA ALA A 35 -39.43 -5.61 37.38
C ALA A 35 -39.74 -5.13 35.96
N GLN A 36 -40.94 -5.38 35.43
CA GLN A 36 -41.38 -4.88 34.13
C GLN A 36 -41.40 -3.34 34.09
N GLN A 37 -41.93 -2.68 35.12
CA GLN A 37 -41.95 -1.21 35.21
C GLN A 37 -40.54 -0.63 35.35
N ALA A 38 -39.71 -1.26 36.19
CA ALA A 38 -38.32 -0.87 36.37
C ALA A 38 -37.51 -1.02 35.07
N LEU A 39 -37.61 -2.17 34.40
CA LEU A 39 -36.98 -2.42 33.10
C LEU A 39 -37.47 -1.43 32.04
N LYS A 40 -38.76 -1.11 32.01
CA LYS A 40 -39.32 -0.12 31.09
C LYS A 40 -38.65 1.25 31.26
N ARG A 41 -38.43 1.69 32.51
CA ARG A 41 -37.71 2.95 32.81
C ARG A 41 -36.22 2.86 32.50
N VAL A 42 -35.53 1.82 32.95
CA VAL A 42 -34.08 1.66 32.80
C VAL A 42 -33.67 1.52 31.33
N LEU A 43 -34.40 0.69 30.57
CA LEU A 43 -34.13 0.48 29.15
C LEU A 43 -34.69 1.62 28.28
N GLY A 44 -35.52 2.50 28.84
CA GLY A 44 -36.27 3.52 28.10
C GLY A 44 -37.20 2.93 27.04
N ALA A 45 -37.68 1.69 27.25
CA ALA A 45 -38.49 0.93 26.31
C ALA A 45 -39.95 1.41 26.30
N SER A 46 -40.62 1.35 25.14
CA SER A 46 -42.06 1.65 25.04
C SER A 46 -42.89 0.49 25.59
N SER A 47 -42.43 -0.74 25.42
CA SER A 47 -42.99 -1.94 26.05
C SER A 47 -41.91 -2.94 26.46
N VAL A 48 -42.19 -3.66 27.56
CA VAL A 48 -41.42 -4.81 28.02
C VAL A 48 -42.43 -5.92 28.24
N HIS A 49 -42.19 -7.10 27.69
CA HIS A 49 -43.01 -8.30 27.88
C HIS A 49 -42.16 -9.37 28.55
N ILE A 50 -42.66 -9.98 29.62
CA ILE A 50 -41.98 -11.05 30.34
C ILE A 50 -42.90 -12.26 30.25
N ARG A 51 -42.42 -13.37 29.69
CA ARG A 51 -43.25 -14.57 29.49
C ARG A 51 -43.52 -15.29 30.80
N SER A 52 -42.49 -15.47 31.62
CA SER A 52 -42.61 -16.09 32.93
C SER A 52 -41.57 -15.54 33.90
N ALA A 53 -41.85 -15.66 35.18
CA ALA A 53 -40.96 -15.28 36.26
C ALA A 53 -40.99 -16.37 37.35
N ALA A 54 -39.85 -16.61 37.97
CA ALA A 54 -39.69 -17.52 39.10
C ALA A 54 -39.05 -16.77 40.29
N GLY A 55 -39.55 -17.00 41.50
CA GLY A 55 -39.09 -16.31 42.71
C GLY A 55 -39.75 -14.95 42.95
N ASN A 56 -39.20 -14.13 43.83
CA ASN A 56 -39.71 -12.79 44.17
C ASN A 56 -38.54 -11.84 44.51
N LEU A 57 -38.80 -10.54 44.66
CA LEU A 57 -37.74 -9.56 44.92
C LEU A 57 -36.99 -9.79 46.25
N LEU A 58 -37.60 -10.47 47.21
CA LEU A 58 -37.01 -10.76 48.53
C LEU A 58 -36.08 -11.98 48.50
N SER A 59 -36.43 -13.01 47.73
CA SER A 59 -35.72 -14.29 47.65
C SER A 59 -34.89 -14.46 46.38
N GLY A 60 -34.89 -13.45 45.51
CA GLY A 60 -34.30 -13.48 44.18
C GLY A 60 -35.35 -13.77 43.11
N LEU A 61 -35.36 -12.93 42.08
CA LEU A 61 -36.29 -13.00 40.95
C LEU A 61 -35.52 -13.44 39.71
N THR A 62 -36.03 -14.47 39.04
CA THR A 62 -35.56 -14.93 37.73
C THR A 62 -36.64 -14.64 36.68
N LEU A 63 -36.35 -13.82 35.68
CA LEU A 63 -37.28 -13.55 34.57
C LEU A 63 -36.86 -14.31 33.32
N HIS A 64 -37.81 -14.97 32.65
CA HIS A 64 -37.57 -15.70 31.43
C HIS A 64 -38.25 -15.07 30.21
N ASP A 65 -37.59 -15.17 29.05
CA ASP A 65 -38.03 -14.62 27.76
C ASP A 65 -38.44 -13.14 27.85
N VAL A 66 -37.60 -12.30 28.44
CA VAL A 66 -37.86 -10.87 28.53
C VAL A 66 -37.67 -10.24 27.16
N LYS A 67 -38.75 -9.73 26.57
CA LYS A 67 -38.76 -9.02 25.28
C LYS A 67 -38.98 -7.53 25.50
N ALA A 68 -38.02 -6.69 25.17
CA ALA A 68 -38.18 -5.23 25.21
C ALA A 68 -38.25 -4.61 23.81
N ARG A 69 -39.15 -3.64 23.61
CA ARG A 69 -39.28 -2.85 22.38
C ARG A 69 -39.14 -1.37 22.71
N ARG A 70 -38.28 -0.65 21.97
CA ARG A 70 -38.07 0.79 22.11
C ARG A 70 -38.53 1.52 20.85
N ASN A 71 -38.97 2.77 20.98
CA ASN A 71 -39.26 3.61 19.81
C ASN A 71 -37.95 3.95 19.08
N ALA A 72 -38.00 4.05 17.75
CA ALA A 72 -36.90 3.94 16.77
C ALA A 72 -35.71 4.93 16.89
N ALA A 73 -35.53 5.65 17.99
CA ALA A 73 -34.54 6.73 18.14
C ALA A 73 -33.35 6.42 19.09
N ALA A 74 -33.24 5.21 19.65
CA ALA A 74 -32.12 4.81 20.51
C ALA A 74 -31.19 3.80 19.81
N TRP A 75 -29.91 3.75 20.23
CA TRP A 75 -28.78 3.15 19.49
C TRP A 75 -28.83 1.61 19.36
N TRP A 76 -29.79 1.00 20.05
CA TRP A 76 -30.28 -0.37 19.94
C TRP A 76 -31.68 -0.36 19.29
N GLY A 77 -31.69 -0.43 17.97
CA GLY A 77 -32.90 -0.86 17.26
C GLY A 77 -33.16 -2.32 17.58
N THR A 78 -34.44 -2.68 17.72
CA THR A 78 -34.99 -4.05 17.65
C THR A 78 -34.68 -5.07 18.77
N HIS A 79 -35.77 -5.73 19.18
CA HIS A 79 -35.97 -6.82 20.15
C HIS A 79 -34.76 -7.24 20.99
N LEU A 80 -34.70 -6.80 22.24
CA LEU A 80 -33.87 -7.44 23.27
C LEU A 80 -34.63 -8.65 23.81
N ALA A 81 -34.19 -9.86 23.50
CA ALA A 81 -34.65 -11.08 24.16
C ALA A 81 -33.64 -11.48 25.24
N VAL A 82 -34.09 -11.75 26.46
CA VAL A 82 -33.24 -12.24 27.57
C VAL A 82 -33.80 -13.57 28.08
N GLU A 83 -32.97 -14.59 28.16
CA GLU A 83 -33.34 -15.94 28.61
C GLU A 83 -33.53 -16.03 30.13
N ALA A 84 -32.64 -15.38 30.89
CA ALA A 84 -32.74 -15.30 32.35
C ALA A 84 -32.19 -13.98 32.89
N LEU A 85 -32.96 -13.26 33.71
CA LEU A 85 -32.48 -12.14 34.54
C LEU A 85 -32.49 -12.54 36.01
N HIS A 86 -31.34 -12.60 36.67
CA HIS A 86 -31.26 -12.91 38.11
C HIS A 86 -31.05 -11.66 38.97
N THR A 87 -31.85 -11.51 40.04
CA THR A 87 -31.61 -10.55 41.12
C THR A 87 -31.24 -11.28 42.41
N ALA A 88 -30.25 -10.80 43.16
CA ALA A 88 -29.83 -11.42 44.41
C ALA A 88 -30.60 -10.83 45.64
N PRO A 89 -30.98 -11.65 46.64
CA PRO A 89 -31.76 -11.27 47.83
C PRO A 89 -31.19 -10.10 48.65
N TRP A 90 -29.86 -9.98 48.71
CA TRP A 90 -29.15 -9.03 49.56
C TRP A 90 -29.19 -7.57 49.04
N MET A 91 -29.86 -7.32 47.90
CA MET A 91 -30.08 -5.98 47.34
C MET A 91 -30.76 -5.01 48.31
N LEU A 92 -31.52 -5.50 49.30
CA LEU A 92 -32.17 -4.67 50.31
C LEU A 92 -31.28 -4.39 51.54
N SER A 93 -30.31 -5.24 51.84
CA SER A 93 -29.45 -5.13 53.04
C SER A 93 -28.13 -4.41 52.80
N GLN A 94 -27.65 -4.37 51.55
CA GLN A 94 -26.49 -3.58 51.16
C GLN A 94 -26.84 -2.75 49.92
N PRO A 95 -27.30 -1.49 50.07
CA PRO A 95 -27.63 -0.61 48.94
C PRO A 95 -26.40 -0.30 48.05
N ALA A 96 -25.23 -0.85 48.40
CA ALA A 96 -23.96 -0.53 47.81
C ALA A 96 -23.47 -1.48 46.69
N ALA A 97 -24.09 -2.63 46.46
CA ALA A 97 -23.72 -3.50 45.34
C ALA A 97 -24.98 -4.11 44.72
N TRP A 98 -25.20 -3.87 43.44
CA TRP A 98 -26.18 -4.61 42.67
C TRP A 98 -25.46 -5.15 41.44
N ARG A 99 -25.78 -6.39 41.08
CA ARG A 99 -25.28 -7.08 39.91
C ARG A 99 -26.48 -7.60 39.16
N VAL A 100 -26.62 -7.17 37.91
CA VAL A 100 -27.64 -7.64 36.98
C VAL A 100 -26.94 -8.60 36.04
N VAL A 101 -27.36 -9.86 36.02
CA VAL A 101 -26.85 -10.88 35.08
C VAL A 101 -27.98 -11.25 34.13
N LEU A 102 -27.73 -11.07 32.84
CA LEU A 102 -28.61 -11.44 31.73
C LEU A 102 -27.94 -12.62 31.01
N GLN A 103 -28.64 -13.76 30.91
CA GLN A 103 -28.23 -14.89 30.08
C GLN A 103 -28.92 -14.79 28.72
N GLY A 104 -28.15 -14.98 27.65
CA GLY A 104 -28.62 -14.97 26.26
C GLY A 104 -29.30 -13.65 25.88
N ALA A 105 -28.55 -12.72 25.29
CA ALA A 105 -29.11 -11.49 24.72
C ALA A 105 -28.88 -11.44 23.21
N GLU A 106 -29.96 -11.28 22.45
CA GLU A 106 -29.91 -11.11 21.00
C GLU A 106 -30.48 -9.74 20.61
N SER A 107 -29.87 -9.12 19.60
CA SER A 107 -30.35 -7.89 18.99
C SER A 107 -30.09 -7.93 17.48
N HIS A 108 -31.05 -7.42 16.72
CA HIS A 108 -30.97 -7.30 15.26
C HIS A 108 -31.03 -5.83 14.86
N GLY A 109 -30.48 -5.45 13.71
CA GLY A 109 -30.63 -4.09 13.16
C GLY A 109 -29.94 -3.00 13.97
N LEU A 110 -28.77 -3.31 14.56
CA LEU A 110 -27.95 -2.30 15.26
C LEU A 110 -27.24 -1.41 14.24
N SER A 111 -26.99 -0.16 14.61
CA SER A 111 -26.15 0.74 13.79
C SER A 111 -24.72 0.25 13.63
N ALA A 112 -24.26 -0.64 14.52
CA ALA A 112 -22.91 -1.20 14.51
C ALA A 112 -22.82 -2.60 13.87
N ALA A 113 -23.92 -3.37 13.80
CA ALA A 113 -23.93 -4.75 13.30
C ALA A 113 -25.35 -5.17 12.87
N THR A 114 -25.46 -6.08 11.90
CA THR A 114 -26.79 -6.59 11.48
C THR A 114 -27.41 -7.47 12.54
N SER A 115 -26.61 -8.30 13.22
CA SER A 115 -27.03 -9.04 14.40
C SER A 115 -25.92 -9.07 15.45
N LEU A 116 -26.33 -9.13 16.72
CA LEU A 116 -25.47 -9.22 17.87
C LEU A 116 -26.09 -10.23 18.85
N THR A 117 -25.32 -11.23 19.22
CA THR A 117 -25.64 -12.21 20.26
C THR A 117 -24.62 -12.05 21.39
N ILE A 118 -25.08 -12.11 22.62
CA ILE A 118 -24.25 -12.06 23.84
C ILE A 118 -24.68 -13.24 24.70
N GLY A 119 -23.76 -14.19 24.95
CA GLY A 119 -24.06 -15.35 25.79
C GLY A 119 -24.41 -14.95 27.22
N ARG A 120 -23.63 -14.03 27.81
CA ARG A 120 -23.88 -13.52 29.17
C ARG A 120 -23.47 -12.08 29.35
N LEU A 121 -24.38 -11.25 29.85
CA LEU A 121 -24.14 -9.83 30.11
C LEU A 121 -24.26 -9.53 31.61
N GLU A 122 -23.26 -8.89 32.17
CA GLU A 122 -23.22 -8.50 33.57
C GLU A 122 -23.11 -6.98 33.68
N ILE A 123 -23.95 -6.39 34.53
CA ILE A 123 -23.92 -4.95 34.81
C ILE A 123 -23.75 -4.77 36.32
N GLU A 124 -22.73 -4.03 36.73
CA GLU A 124 -22.45 -3.74 38.14
C GLU A 124 -22.65 -2.25 38.46
N ARG A 125 -22.89 -1.93 39.75
CA ARG A 125 -23.22 -0.58 40.24
C ARG A 125 -22.25 0.54 39.82
N ARG A 126 -20.95 0.24 39.63
CA ARG A 126 -19.97 1.26 39.16
C ARG A 126 -20.13 1.60 37.69
N GLY A 127 -21.15 1.03 37.03
CA GLY A 127 -21.40 1.22 35.61
C GLY A 127 -20.47 0.37 34.74
N SER A 128 -19.77 -0.62 35.31
CA SER A 128 -19.09 -1.66 34.53
C SER A 128 -20.11 -2.56 33.86
N LEU A 129 -19.90 -2.79 32.57
CA LEU A 129 -20.63 -3.73 31.74
C LEU A 129 -19.64 -4.78 31.26
N VAL A 130 -19.90 -6.05 31.58
CA VAL A 130 -19.08 -7.19 31.17
C VAL A 130 -19.93 -8.11 30.30
N ALA A 131 -19.61 -8.18 29.02
CA ALA A 131 -20.25 -9.09 28.08
C ALA A 131 -19.34 -10.30 27.84
N HIS A 132 -19.91 -11.51 27.83
CA HIS A 132 -19.24 -12.76 27.52
C HIS A 132 -19.86 -13.38 26.28
N ASP A 133 -19.03 -14.10 25.52
CA ASP A 133 -19.42 -14.84 24.31
C ASP A 133 -20.22 -13.95 23.36
N VAL A 134 -19.60 -12.83 22.98
CA VAL A 134 -20.17 -11.83 22.08
C VAL A 134 -19.93 -12.28 20.65
N LEU A 135 -20.98 -12.38 19.86
CA LEU A 135 -20.96 -12.70 18.44
C LEU A 135 -21.68 -11.60 17.67
N ALA A 136 -20.98 -10.92 16.77
CA ALA A 136 -21.54 -9.86 15.94
C ALA A 136 -21.34 -10.18 14.47
N HIS A 137 -22.40 -10.05 13.66
CA HIS A 137 -22.35 -10.28 12.22
C HIS A 137 -22.56 -8.99 11.44
N ASN A 138 -21.87 -8.90 10.30
CA ASN A 138 -22.00 -7.82 9.32
C ASN A 138 -21.82 -6.46 9.98
N LEU A 139 -20.62 -6.26 10.50
CA LEU A 139 -20.24 -5.06 11.22
C LEU A 139 -20.28 -3.86 10.28
N ASN A 140 -20.82 -2.75 10.76
CA ASN A 140 -20.87 -1.52 10.00
C ASN A 140 -19.43 -1.03 9.69
N ARG A 141 -19.21 -0.52 8.47
CA ARG A 141 -17.91 -0.13 7.91
C ARG A 141 -16.93 -1.27 7.63
N LEU A 142 -17.34 -2.52 7.84
CA LEU A 142 -16.61 -3.70 7.39
C LEU A 142 -17.42 -4.40 6.29
N PRO A 143 -16.81 -5.34 5.54
CA PRO A 143 -17.53 -6.10 4.52
C PRO A 143 -18.74 -6.83 5.11
N GLY A 144 -19.78 -7.00 4.30
CA GLY A 144 -21.05 -7.61 4.68
C GLY A 144 -21.01 -9.10 5.03
N SER A 145 -19.82 -9.70 5.12
CA SER A 145 -19.57 -11.07 5.60
C SER A 145 -18.66 -11.10 6.84
N SER A 146 -18.41 -9.94 7.46
CA SER A 146 -17.58 -9.83 8.65
C SER A 146 -18.24 -10.46 9.87
N VAL A 147 -17.46 -11.17 10.67
CA VAL A 147 -17.92 -11.78 11.93
C VAL A 147 -16.92 -11.47 13.03
N LEU A 148 -17.39 -10.90 14.15
CA LEU A 148 -16.58 -10.67 15.34
C LEU A 148 -17.07 -11.57 16.46
N GLU A 149 -16.17 -12.43 16.93
CA GLU A 149 -16.33 -13.29 18.10
C GLU A 149 -15.47 -12.72 19.22
N VAL A 150 -16.00 -12.50 20.42
CA VAL A 150 -15.22 -12.06 21.58
C VAL A 150 -15.65 -12.81 22.82
N GLN A 151 -14.70 -13.48 23.46
CA GLN A 151 -14.99 -14.23 24.69
C GLN A 151 -15.39 -13.32 25.85
N ARG A 152 -14.72 -12.17 26.01
CA ARG A 152 -15.06 -11.23 27.08
C ARG A 152 -14.73 -9.79 26.70
N ILE A 153 -15.71 -8.90 26.88
CA ILE A 153 -15.58 -7.45 26.73
C ILE A 153 -15.95 -6.79 28.06
N HIS A 154 -15.10 -5.90 28.56
CA HIS A 154 -15.39 -5.07 29.73
C HIS A 154 -15.40 -3.60 29.31
N VAL A 155 -16.53 -2.93 29.54
CA VAL A 155 -16.75 -1.51 29.24
C VAL A 155 -17.13 -0.78 30.51
N GLU A 156 -16.49 0.35 30.78
CA GLU A 156 -16.86 1.24 31.88
C GLU A 156 -17.93 2.26 31.48
N TRP A 157 -18.64 2.77 32.47
CA TRP A 157 -19.61 3.85 32.25
C TRP A 157 -18.88 5.18 32.02
N PRO A 158 -19.35 6.02 31.06
CA PRO A 158 -20.49 5.80 30.16
C PRO A 158 -20.13 4.79 29.06
N TRP A 159 -21.00 3.80 28.80
CA TRP A 159 -20.74 2.69 27.87
C TRP A 159 -20.49 3.16 26.43
N ARG A 160 -19.24 3.48 26.14
CA ARG A 160 -18.74 4.01 24.88
C ARG A 160 -17.50 3.22 24.48
N LEU A 161 -17.20 3.18 23.18
CA LEU A 161 -16.02 2.47 22.65
C LEU A 161 -14.70 2.96 23.29
N ASN A 162 -14.62 4.24 23.68
CA ASN A 162 -13.46 4.81 24.36
C ASN A 162 -13.38 4.47 25.86
N GLN A 163 -14.37 3.76 26.40
CA GLN A 163 -14.39 3.23 27.78
C GLN A 163 -14.22 1.70 27.82
N VAL A 164 -13.84 1.07 26.71
CA VAL A 164 -13.48 -0.34 26.70
C VAL A 164 -12.20 -0.53 27.53
N ARG A 165 -12.31 -1.28 28.63
CA ARG A 165 -11.17 -1.64 29.48
C ARG A 165 -10.46 -2.89 29.05
N LEU A 166 -11.21 -3.86 28.52
CA LEU A 166 -10.69 -5.18 28.19
C LEU A 166 -11.46 -5.76 27.01
N ILE A 167 -10.72 -6.27 26.03
CA ILE A 167 -11.17 -7.22 25.01
C ILE A 167 -10.27 -8.43 25.18
N HIS A 168 -10.85 -9.55 25.59
CA HIS A 168 -10.12 -10.80 25.77
C HIS A 168 -10.53 -11.79 24.68
N ASN A 169 -9.53 -12.31 23.96
CA ASN A 169 -9.67 -13.31 22.91
C ASN A 169 -10.75 -12.94 21.89
N GLY A 170 -10.61 -11.76 21.28
CA GLY A 170 -11.40 -11.36 20.13
C GLY A 170 -10.89 -12.03 18.86
N ARG A 171 -11.79 -12.38 17.95
CA ARG A 171 -11.49 -12.91 16.62
C ARG A 171 -12.39 -12.22 15.61
N LEU A 172 -11.78 -11.49 14.69
CA LEU A 172 -12.48 -10.83 13.59
C LEU A 172 -12.21 -11.62 12.31
N ARG A 173 -13.25 -12.22 11.74
CA ARG A 173 -13.21 -12.86 10.43
C ARG A 173 -13.58 -11.85 9.37
N LEU A 174 -12.73 -11.75 8.36
CA LEU A 174 -12.89 -10.90 7.18
C LEU A 174 -12.82 -11.79 5.93
N PRO A 175 -13.49 -11.44 4.83
CA PRO A 175 -13.48 -12.28 3.62
C PRO A 175 -12.12 -12.36 2.92
N TYR A 176 -11.19 -11.47 3.25
CA TYR A 176 -9.89 -11.31 2.59
C TYR A 176 -8.69 -11.51 3.53
N ALA A 177 -8.94 -11.98 4.75
CA ALA A 177 -7.90 -12.20 5.74
C ALA A 177 -8.20 -13.47 6.53
N GLU A 178 -7.14 -14.14 7.00
CA GLU A 178 -7.30 -15.11 8.06
C GLU A 178 -7.84 -14.43 9.34
N PRO A 179 -8.47 -15.19 10.25
CA PRO A 179 -9.07 -14.63 11.46
C PRO A 179 -8.09 -13.73 12.21
N VAL A 180 -8.45 -12.45 12.36
CA VAL A 180 -7.65 -11.46 13.07
C VAL A 180 -7.89 -11.64 14.56
N ALA A 181 -6.88 -12.12 15.28
CA ALA A 181 -6.88 -12.16 16.73
C ALA A 181 -6.77 -10.74 17.29
N LEU A 182 -7.70 -10.37 18.18
CA LEU A 182 -7.81 -9.05 18.77
C LEU A 182 -7.74 -9.14 20.29
N SER A 183 -6.94 -8.28 20.90
CA SER A 183 -6.92 -8.10 22.35
C SER A 183 -6.73 -6.63 22.68
N ALA A 184 -7.41 -6.15 23.71
CA ALA A 184 -7.24 -4.79 24.17
C ALA A 184 -7.27 -4.74 25.68
N TRP A 185 -6.46 -3.88 26.29
CA TRP A 185 -6.51 -3.63 27.71
C TRP A 185 -6.14 -2.20 28.04
N ARG A 186 -6.76 -1.66 29.08
CA ARG A 186 -6.41 -0.36 29.67
C ARG A 186 -5.76 -0.59 31.03
N SER A 187 -4.49 -0.22 31.14
CA SER A 187 -3.80 -0.18 32.44
C SER A 187 -4.34 0.99 33.29
N PRO A 188 -4.49 0.86 34.62
CA PRO A 188 -4.92 1.97 35.49
C PRO A 188 -4.01 3.20 35.44
N GLU A 189 -2.71 2.98 35.24
CA GLU A 189 -1.67 4.02 35.25
C GLU A 189 -0.97 4.15 33.88
N GLY A 190 -1.38 3.34 32.90
CA GLY A 190 -0.73 3.24 31.61
C GLY A 190 -1.67 3.53 30.44
N PRO A 191 -1.12 3.69 29.23
CA PRO A 191 -1.91 3.93 28.03
C PRO A 191 -2.77 2.72 27.68
N ASN A 192 -3.83 2.97 26.91
CA ASN A 192 -4.63 1.90 26.31
C ASN A 192 -3.77 1.13 25.31
N VAL A 193 -3.82 -0.19 25.35
CA VAL A 193 -3.16 -1.06 24.37
C VAL A 193 -4.21 -1.84 23.60
N LEU A 194 -4.10 -1.84 22.29
CA LEU A 194 -4.87 -2.67 21.36
C LEU A 194 -3.87 -3.45 20.51
N ARG A 195 -3.97 -4.78 20.51
CA ARG A 195 -3.15 -5.67 19.67
C ARG A 195 -4.03 -6.44 18.71
N ALA A 196 -3.60 -6.47 17.46
CA ALA A 196 -4.21 -7.22 16.38
C ALA A 196 -3.15 -8.10 15.72
N PHE A 197 -3.48 -9.37 15.49
CA PHE A 197 -2.62 -10.32 14.81
C PHE A 197 -3.40 -11.08 13.74
N THR A 198 -2.84 -11.22 12.54
CA THR A 198 -3.34 -12.15 11.52
C THR A 198 -2.19 -12.80 10.77
N HIS A 199 -2.34 -14.07 10.40
CA HIS A 199 -1.30 -14.80 9.69
C HIS A 199 -1.23 -14.43 8.20
N SER A 200 -2.35 -14.03 7.59
CA SER A 200 -2.40 -13.64 6.17
C SER A 200 -3.42 -12.52 5.94
N LEU A 201 -3.01 -11.52 5.17
CA LEU A 201 -3.78 -10.33 4.85
C LEU A 201 -3.58 -9.93 3.37
N ASP A 202 -4.65 -9.93 2.59
CA ASP A 202 -4.66 -9.34 1.25
C ASP A 202 -4.64 -7.80 1.32
N VAL A 203 -3.62 -7.19 0.73
CA VAL A 203 -3.34 -5.75 0.82
C VAL A 203 -4.41 -4.95 0.10
N GLU A 204 -4.81 -5.36 -1.10
CA GLU A 204 -5.77 -4.63 -1.92
C GLU A 204 -7.13 -4.54 -1.20
N SER A 205 -7.67 -5.68 -0.80
CA SER A 205 -8.97 -5.78 -0.13
C SER A 205 -8.98 -5.06 1.21
N PHE A 206 -7.87 -5.15 1.97
CA PHE A 206 -7.71 -4.41 3.21
C PHE A 206 -7.76 -2.90 2.97
N LEU A 207 -6.98 -2.39 2.01
CA LEU A 207 -6.95 -0.96 1.67
C LEU A 207 -8.32 -0.44 1.21
N ARG A 208 -9.06 -1.22 0.40
CA ARG A 208 -10.44 -0.88 0.02
C ARG A 208 -11.36 -0.79 1.24
N THR A 209 -11.22 -1.71 2.19
CA THR A 209 -12.05 -1.75 3.39
C THR A 209 -11.85 -0.53 4.29
N ILE A 210 -10.61 -0.07 4.44
CA ILE A 210 -10.31 1.16 5.22
C ILE A 210 -10.52 2.46 4.42
N GLY A 211 -11.15 2.37 3.24
CA GLY A 211 -11.48 3.53 2.40
C GLY A 211 -10.31 4.11 1.59
N GLN A 212 -9.18 3.41 1.53
CA GLN A 212 -7.98 3.84 0.80
C GLN A 212 -7.98 3.34 -0.65
N VAL A 213 -9.05 3.60 -1.39
CA VAL A 213 -9.27 3.10 -2.77
C VAL A 213 -8.12 3.47 -3.71
N ASN A 214 -7.63 4.72 -3.63
CA ASN A 214 -6.51 5.19 -4.45
C ASN A 214 -5.20 4.41 -4.23
N LEU A 215 -5.00 3.86 -3.03
CA LEU A 215 -3.86 3.01 -2.73
C LEU A 215 -4.13 1.56 -3.15
N ALA A 216 -5.35 1.06 -2.94
CA ALA A 216 -5.75 -0.27 -3.37
C ALA A 216 -5.55 -0.48 -4.88
N ASP A 217 -5.89 0.52 -5.70
CA ASP A 217 -5.69 0.42 -7.17
C ASP A 217 -4.20 0.46 -7.59
N ARG A 218 -3.28 0.74 -6.65
CA ARG A 218 -1.85 0.87 -6.91
C ARG A 218 -1.02 -0.28 -6.36
N PHE A 219 -1.57 -1.04 -5.42
CA PHE A 219 -0.85 -2.06 -4.66
C PHE A 219 -1.68 -3.32 -4.57
N THR A 220 -1.09 -4.44 -4.98
CA THR A 220 -1.67 -5.77 -4.84
C THR A 220 -0.70 -6.70 -4.14
N GLY A 221 -1.20 -7.74 -3.48
CA GLY A 221 -0.37 -8.76 -2.85
C GLY A 221 -0.78 -9.09 -1.41
N THR A 222 0.09 -9.82 -0.74
CA THR A 222 -0.19 -10.50 0.53
C THR A 222 0.86 -10.16 1.58
N LEU A 223 0.40 -9.88 2.79
CA LEU A 223 1.23 -9.78 3.98
C LEU A 223 0.99 -11.01 4.86
N LYS A 224 2.07 -11.52 5.46
CA LYS A 224 2.06 -12.60 6.43
C LYS A 224 2.47 -12.12 7.82
N ASP A 225 1.99 -12.84 8.83
CA ASP A 225 2.36 -12.64 10.24
C ASP A 225 2.28 -11.18 10.68
N VAL A 226 1.18 -10.53 10.32
CA VAL A 226 0.93 -9.12 10.61
C VAL A 226 0.53 -8.99 12.08
N ASP A 227 1.46 -8.52 12.90
CA ASP A 227 1.24 -8.16 14.30
C ASP A 227 1.30 -6.64 14.44
N VAL A 228 0.26 -6.04 15.03
CA VAL A 228 0.15 -4.61 15.25
C VAL A 228 -0.27 -4.38 16.68
N ALA A 229 0.51 -3.59 17.41
CA ALA A 229 0.20 -3.08 18.73
C ALA A 229 0.06 -1.56 18.66
N LEU A 230 -1.11 -1.05 19.06
CA LEU A 230 -1.43 0.36 19.19
C LEU A 230 -1.46 0.72 20.67
N GLN A 231 -0.77 1.78 21.05
CA GLN A 231 -0.67 2.23 22.43
C GLN A 231 -0.91 3.74 22.53
N GLY A 232 -1.97 4.18 23.22
CA GLY A 232 -2.25 5.61 23.41
C GLY A 232 -3.72 6.00 23.27
N SER A 233 -3.96 7.23 22.85
CA SER A 233 -5.30 7.80 22.61
C SER A 233 -5.59 7.85 21.10
N ALA A 234 -6.82 8.22 20.73
CA ALA A 234 -7.19 8.39 19.32
C ALA A 234 -6.49 9.59 18.65
N GLU A 235 -6.02 10.57 19.42
CA GLU A 235 -5.35 11.78 18.91
C GLU A 235 -3.84 11.59 18.80
N ALA A 236 -3.26 10.80 19.72
CA ALA A 236 -1.84 10.47 19.74
C ALA A 236 -1.62 9.04 20.23
N PHE A 237 -1.00 8.23 19.39
CA PHE A 237 -0.71 6.83 19.70
C PHE A 237 0.60 6.36 19.10
N PHE A 238 1.21 5.39 19.76
CA PHE A 238 2.35 4.65 19.27
C PHE A 238 1.87 3.37 18.57
N VAL A 239 2.44 3.08 17.42
CA VAL A 239 2.24 1.88 16.62
C VAL A 239 3.54 1.09 16.65
N THR A 240 3.50 -0.13 17.17
CA THR A 240 4.55 -1.12 16.93
C THR A 240 3.99 -2.20 16.04
N THR A 241 4.70 -2.55 14.98
CA THR A 241 4.26 -3.61 14.08
C THR A 241 5.41 -4.47 13.60
N SER A 242 5.14 -5.76 13.40
CA SER A 242 5.97 -6.67 12.63
C SER A 242 5.11 -7.32 11.56
N MET A 243 5.67 -7.48 10.36
CA MET A 243 5.00 -8.13 9.24
C MET A 243 6.02 -8.73 8.30
N HIS A 244 5.61 -9.75 7.54
CA HIS A 244 6.37 -10.30 6.43
C HIS A 244 5.66 -10.00 5.13
N VAL A 245 6.26 -9.20 4.26
CA VAL A 245 5.73 -9.05 2.91
C VAL A 245 6.03 -10.33 2.14
N GLU A 246 5.01 -11.16 1.93
CA GLU A 246 5.13 -12.34 1.05
C GLU A 246 5.30 -11.86 -0.39
N GLN A 247 4.39 -11.00 -0.83
CA GLN A 247 4.47 -10.35 -2.13
C GLN A 247 3.71 -9.01 -2.09
N LEU A 248 4.29 -7.96 -2.64
CA LEU A 248 3.65 -6.66 -2.82
C LEU A 248 4.04 -6.10 -4.19
N SER A 249 3.07 -5.90 -5.06
CA SER A 249 3.30 -5.50 -6.45
C SER A 249 2.75 -4.11 -6.74
N ARG A 250 3.49 -3.35 -7.55
CA ARG A 250 3.09 -2.03 -8.06
C ARG A 250 3.78 -1.74 -9.39
N LYS A 251 3.00 -1.47 -10.44
CA LYS A 251 3.48 -0.98 -11.75
C LYS A 251 4.67 -1.78 -12.32
N GLY A 252 4.57 -3.12 -12.36
CA GLY A 252 5.64 -3.98 -12.90
C GLY A 252 6.82 -4.22 -11.97
N PHE A 253 6.80 -3.67 -10.75
CA PHE A 253 7.71 -4.02 -9.67
C PHE A 253 7.00 -4.89 -8.66
N SER A 254 7.73 -5.82 -8.04
CA SER A 254 7.25 -6.54 -6.86
C SER A 254 8.32 -6.59 -5.77
N LEU A 255 7.88 -6.57 -4.52
CA LEU A 255 8.68 -6.79 -3.32
C LEU A 255 8.22 -8.11 -2.70
N ALA A 256 9.15 -9.01 -2.45
CA ALA A 256 8.87 -10.33 -1.88
C ALA A 256 9.85 -10.67 -0.75
N GLU A 257 9.46 -11.64 0.07
CA GLU A 257 10.27 -12.19 1.16
C GLU A 257 10.88 -11.13 2.09
N CYS A 258 10.07 -10.12 2.42
CA CYS A 258 10.55 -8.90 3.07
C CYS A 258 9.99 -8.74 4.49
N PRO A 259 10.67 -9.27 5.52
CA PRO A 259 10.32 -9.04 6.91
C PRO A 259 10.62 -7.59 7.31
N MET A 260 9.58 -6.93 7.83
CA MET A 260 9.59 -5.54 8.26
C MET A 260 9.16 -5.41 9.72
N THR A 261 9.74 -4.44 10.41
CA THR A 261 9.29 -4.02 11.74
C THR A 261 9.23 -2.50 11.78
N ALA A 262 8.19 -1.92 12.38
CA ALA A 262 8.10 -0.49 12.54
C ALA A 262 7.70 -0.10 13.97
N SER A 263 8.24 1.04 14.41
CA SER A 263 7.89 1.71 15.67
C SER A 263 7.65 3.18 15.34
N LEU A 264 6.38 3.58 15.37
CA LEU A 264 5.92 4.87 14.86
C LEU A 264 5.07 5.58 15.92
N SER A 265 5.32 6.86 16.15
CA SER A 265 4.44 7.77 16.88
C SER A 265 3.55 8.48 15.86
N VAL A 266 2.24 8.35 16.02
CA VAL A 266 1.24 9.09 15.27
C VAL A 266 0.70 10.19 16.17
N LYS A 267 0.76 11.44 15.70
CA LYS A 267 0.15 12.62 16.33
C LYS A 267 -0.82 13.25 15.35
N ASP A 268 -1.81 13.99 15.85
CA ASP A 268 -2.77 14.72 15.01
C ASP A 268 -3.48 13.82 13.98
N ALA A 269 -3.91 12.60 14.39
CA ALA A 269 -4.40 11.52 13.52
C ALA A 269 -5.63 11.83 12.62
N GLY A 270 -6.10 13.08 12.60
CA GLY A 270 -7.14 13.59 11.71
C GLY A 270 -6.65 13.80 10.27
N ALA A 271 -6.95 14.96 9.67
CA ALA A 271 -6.70 15.21 8.25
C ALA A 271 -5.21 15.28 7.86
N HIS A 272 -4.34 15.66 8.80
CA HIS A 272 -2.91 15.85 8.58
C HIS A 272 -2.10 15.14 9.69
N PRO A 273 -2.09 13.79 9.67
CA PRO A 273 -1.36 13.02 10.68
C PRO A 273 0.13 13.30 10.58
N LYS A 274 0.76 13.54 11.73
CA LYS A 274 2.22 13.56 11.85
C LYS A 274 2.70 12.17 12.25
N LEU A 275 3.62 11.64 11.48
CA LEU A 275 4.23 10.34 11.69
C LEU A 275 5.71 10.52 12.00
N GLU A 276 6.15 10.04 13.15
CA GLU A 276 7.54 10.07 13.59
C GLU A 276 8.00 8.65 13.94
N GLY A 277 9.20 8.24 13.55
CA GLY A 277 9.74 6.94 13.95
C GLY A 277 10.46 6.21 12.81
N LEU A 278 10.59 4.89 12.96
CA LEU A 278 11.44 4.07 12.11
C LEU A 278 10.68 2.84 11.60
N LEU A 279 10.81 2.57 10.31
CA LEU A 279 10.54 1.28 9.70
C LEU A 279 11.87 0.65 9.30
N LEU A 280 12.09 -0.58 9.76
CA LEU A 280 13.27 -1.39 9.50
C LEU A 280 12.90 -2.51 8.53
N ILE A 281 13.65 -2.61 7.45
CA ILE A 281 13.61 -3.72 6.50
C ILE A 281 14.83 -4.59 6.79
N ARG A 282 14.64 -5.88 7.10
CA ARG A 282 15.77 -6.75 7.45
C ARG A 282 16.46 -7.33 6.22
N ARG A 283 15.65 -7.82 5.29
CA ARG A 283 16.04 -8.36 3.98
C ARG A 283 14.81 -8.32 3.08
N GLY A 284 14.99 -8.50 1.77
CA GLY A 284 13.89 -8.68 0.84
C GLY A 284 14.39 -8.84 -0.58
N VAL A 285 13.49 -9.15 -1.50
CA VAL A 285 13.79 -9.20 -2.93
C VAL A 285 12.87 -8.23 -3.66
N VAL A 286 13.44 -7.30 -4.41
CA VAL A 286 12.70 -6.43 -5.32
C VAL A 286 12.91 -6.95 -6.73
N HIS A 287 11.84 -7.37 -7.39
CA HIS A 287 11.84 -7.71 -8.80
C HIS A 287 11.36 -6.51 -9.59
N GLY A 288 12.20 -6.03 -10.50
CA GLY A 288 11.81 -5.13 -11.57
C GLY A 288 11.56 -5.89 -12.87
N PRO A 289 11.28 -5.17 -13.98
CA PRO A 289 11.00 -5.79 -15.27
C PRO A 289 12.14 -6.64 -15.85
N GLN A 290 13.39 -6.26 -15.59
CA GLN A 290 14.58 -6.90 -16.19
C GLN A 290 15.58 -7.41 -15.15
N THR A 291 15.51 -6.93 -13.91
CA THR A 291 16.51 -7.20 -12.89
C THR A 291 15.87 -7.43 -11.53
N SER A 292 16.60 -8.17 -10.68
CA SER A 292 16.23 -8.39 -9.28
C SER A 292 17.28 -7.80 -8.36
N LEU A 293 16.81 -7.25 -7.25
CA LEU A 293 17.61 -6.60 -6.22
C LEU A 293 17.38 -7.33 -4.90
N ILE A 294 18.45 -7.81 -4.28
CA ILE A 294 18.43 -8.35 -2.93
C ILE A 294 18.61 -7.17 -1.97
N VAL A 295 17.51 -6.75 -1.34
CA VAL A 295 17.48 -5.70 -0.33
C VAL A 295 18.15 -6.22 0.94
N GLN A 296 19.12 -5.45 1.41
CA GLN A 296 19.84 -5.67 2.66
C GLN A 296 19.15 -4.89 3.79
N ARG A 297 19.71 -4.97 5.00
CA ARG A 297 19.19 -4.21 6.14
C ARG A 297 19.12 -2.72 5.81
N SER A 298 17.90 -2.20 5.80
CA SER A 298 17.55 -0.87 5.29
C SER A 298 16.55 -0.20 6.22
N THR A 299 16.46 1.13 6.16
CA THR A 299 15.60 1.91 7.04
C THR A 299 14.81 2.97 6.29
N VAL A 300 13.61 3.23 6.80
CA VAL A 300 12.75 4.35 6.40
C VAL A 300 12.40 5.12 7.66
N THR A 301 12.80 6.39 7.71
CA THR A 301 12.62 7.26 8.88
C THR A 301 11.55 8.29 8.60
N PHE A 302 10.61 8.43 9.52
CA PHE A 302 9.55 9.43 9.47
C PHE A 302 9.84 10.53 10.50
N THR A 303 9.69 11.80 10.09
CA THR A 303 10.00 12.98 10.93
C THR A 303 8.85 14.00 10.94
N GLY A 304 7.62 13.57 10.67
CA GLY A 304 6.44 14.42 10.61
C GLY A 304 5.56 14.08 9.41
N GLU A 305 5.94 14.50 8.20
CA GLU A 305 5.12 14.30 6.99
C GLU A 305 5.17 12.83 6.51
N PRO A 306 4.04 12.08 6.55
CA PRO A 306 4.03 10.66 6.17
C PRO A 306 4.42 10.42 4.69
N ARG A 307 4.25 11.42 3.82
CA ARG A 307 4.56 11.32 2.37
C ARG A 307 6.01 11.70 2.02
N ALA A 308 6.78 12.18 2.98
CA ALA A 308 8.18 12.58 2.78
C ALA A 308 9.13 11.90 3.79
N PRO A 309 9.12 10.55 3.90
CA PRO A 309 10.07 9.87 4.75
C PRO A 309 11.49 9.96 4.18
N THR A 310 12.48 9.87 5.05
CA THR A 310 13.88 9.69 4.66
C THR A 310 14.17 8.21 4.43
N LEU A 311 14.70 7.88 3.27
CA LEU A 311 15.08 6.55 2.84
C LEU A 311 16.59 6.33 3.09
N ASP A 312 16.99 5.17 3.60
CA ASP A 312 18.35 4.61 3.49
C ASP A 312 18.19 3.13 3.13
N ILE A 313 18.08 2.88 1.82
CA ILE A 313 17.87 1.55 1.26
C ILE A 313 19.16 1.06 0.64
N ARG A 314 19.55 -0.16 1.00
CA ARG A 314 20.75 -0.83 0.48
C ARG A 314 20.32 -2.12 -0.18
N ALA A 315 20.81 -2.36 -1.38
CA ALA A 315 20.54 -3.57 -2.12
C ALA A 315 21.76 -4.02 -2.91
N THR A 316 21.72 -5.26 -3.35
CA THR A 316 22.70 -5.83 -4.27
C THR A 316 21.99 -6.44 -5.46
N SER A 317 22.62 -6.41 -6.62
CA SER A 317 22.14 -7.08 -7.83
C SER A 317 23.29 -7.79 -8.52
N GLN A 318 22.96 -8.71 -9.41
CA GLN A 318 23.93 -9.33 -10.29
C GLN A 318 23.37 -9.29 -11.71
N VAL A 319 24.10 -8.65 -12.62
CA VAL A 319 23.70 -8.51 -14.03
C VAL A 319 24.88 -8.94 -14.89
N GLY A 320 24.70 -9.99 -15.70
CA GLY A 320 25.76 -10.53 -16.56
C GLY A 320 27.06 -10.88 -15.82
N GLY A 321 26.96 -11.39 -14.59
CA GLY A 321 28.11 -11.72 -13.75
C GLY A 321 28.72 -10.56 -12.97
N THR A 322 28.37 -9.30 -13.28
CA THR A 322 28.82 -8.12 -12.52
C THR A 322 28.03 -7.98 -11.23
N ALA A 323 28.72 -8.00 -10.08
CA ALA A 323 28.11 -7.77 -8.77
C ALA A 323 27.96 -6.27 -8.53
N MET A 324 26.74 -5.84 -8.25
CA MET A 324 26.37 -4.42 -8.09
C MET A 324 25.87 -4.15 -6.68
N ARG A 325 26.27 -3.02 -6.11
CA ARG A 325 25.73 -2.46 -4.87
C ARG A 325 24.96 -1.19 -5.19
N VAL A 326 23.73 -1.14 -4.69
CA VAL A 326 22.76 -0.07 -4.89
C VAL A 326 22.47 0.57 -3.54
N VAL A 327 22.63 1.88 -3.44
CA VAL A 327 22.29 2.67 -2.25
C VAL A 327 21.35 3.79 -2.66
N LEU A 328 20.16 3.83 -2.05
CA LEU A 328 19.16 4.87 -2.26
C LEU A 328 18.98 5.65 -0.95
N ARG A 329 19.25 6.94 -0.98
CA ARG A 329 19.10 7.87 0.14
C ARG A 329 18.20 9.06 -0.20
N GLY A 330 17.83 9.85 0.80
CA GLY A 330 17.04 11.07 0.61
C GLY A 330 15.54 10.83 0.73
N THR A 331 14.72 11.68 0.12
CA THR A 331 13.26 11.58 0.17
C THR A 331 12.70 11.00 -1.14
N PRO A 332 11.43 10.55 -1.18
CA PRO A 332 10.80 10.16 -2.44
C PRO A 332 10.79 11.28 -3.51
N GLN A 333 10.83 12.55 -3.10
CA GLN A 333 10.85 13.72 -3.99
C GLN A 333 12.27 14.04 -4.48
N GLU A 334 13.28 13.82 -3.63
CA GLU A 334 14.69 14.07 -3.93
C GLU A 334 15.54 12.82 -3.63
N PRO A 335 15.38 11.74 -4.42
CA PRO A 335 16.13 10.51 -4.22
C PRO A 335 17.58 10.67 -4.69
N GLN A 336 18.52 10.20 -3.88
CA GLN A 336 19.94 10.09 -4.19
C GLN A 336 20.29 8.63 -4.40
N LEU A 337 20.50 8.24 -5.66
CA LEU A 337 20.92 6.90 -6.03
C LEU A 337 22.44 6.87 -6.18
N HIS A 338 23.07 5.87 -5.55
CA HIS A 338 24.49 5.57 -5.70
C HIS A 338 24.68 4.11 -6.12
N LEU A 339 25.35 3.92 -7.26
CA LEU A 339 25.68 2.60 -7.81
C LEU A 339 27.19 2.36 -7.77
N SER A 340 27.58 1.15 -7.37
CA SER A 340 28.96 0.67 -7.46
C SER A 340 28.97 -0.79 -7.85
N SER A 341 30.08 -1.27 -8.39
CA SER A 341 30.23 -2.65 -8.85
C SER A 341 31.63 -3.20 -8.62
N ASP A 342 31.72 -4.52 -8.69
CA ASP A 342 32.98 -5.25 -8.82
C ASP A 342 32.91 -6.15 -10.07
N PRO A 343 33.72 -5.90 -11.13
CA PRO A 343 34.73 -4.86 -11.27
C PRO A 343 34.14 -3.42 -11.32
N PRO A 344 34.93 -2.36 -11.02
CA PRO A 344 34.42 -0.99 -10.96
C PRO A 344 33.98 -0.47 -12.33
N MET A 345 32.77 0.06 -12.41
CA MET A 345 32.17 0.66 -13.60
C MET A 345 31.61 2.05 -13.33
N SER A 346 31.37 2.82 -14.39
CA SER A 346 30.69 4.11 -14.26
C SER A 346 29.23 3.92 -13.80
N GLU A 347 28.74 4.81 -12.95
CA GLU A 347 27.37 4.77 -12.42
C GLU A 347 26.30 4.80 -13.54
N LYS A 348 26.55 5.52 -14.64
CA LYS A 348 25.65 5.55 -15.81
C LYS A 348 25.56 4.18 -16.50
N ALA A 349 26.69 3.49 -16.67
CA ALA A 349 26.71 2.13 -17.23
C ALA A 349 25.98 1.16 -16.31
N LEU A 350 26.20 1.25 -15.00
CA LEU A 350 25.50 0.46 -14.00
C LEU A 350 23.98 0.70 -14.02
N LEU A 351 23.53 1.95 -14.15
CA LEU A 351 22.11 2.26 -14.27
C LEU A 351 21.50 1.65 -15.54
N ALA A 352 22.20 1.72 -16.67
CA ALA A 352 21.78 1.07 -17.91
C ALA A 352 21.69 -0.45 -17.76
N MET A 353 22.68 -1.08 -17.11
CA MET A 353 22.66 -2.51 -16.82
C MET A 353 21.46 -2.90 -15.94
N LEU A 354 21.15 -2.13 -14.90
CA LEU A 354 19.97 -2.38 -14.05
C LEU A 354 18.65 -2.22 -14.81
N ALA A 355 18.55 -1.21 -15.67
CA ALA A 355 17.34 -0.94 -16.44
C ALA A 355 17.07 -1.99 -17.53
N THR A 356 18.14 -2.51 -18.14
CA THR A 356 18.05 -3.40 -19.32
C THR A 356 18.24 -4.87 -18.98
N GLY A 357 18.83 -5.20 -17.83
CA GLY A 357 19.22 -6.56 -17.47
C GLY A 357 20.37 -7.13 -18.28
N LYS A 358 21.03 -6.31 -19.11
CA LYS A 358 22.14 -6.73 -19.98
C LYS A 358 23.47 -6.17 -19.51
N GLN A 359 24.55 -6.86 -19.83
CA GLN A 359 25.90 -6.39 -19.56
C GLN A 359 26.34 -5.50 -20.72
N TRP A 360 26.57 -4.21 -20.46
CA TRP A 360 26.98 -3.26 -21.49
C TRP A 360 28.50 -3.11 -21.50
N ARG A 361 29.22 -4.10 -22.02
CA ARG A 361 30.70 -4.08 -22.05
C ARG A 361 31.23 -2.96 -22.95
N GLY A 362 30.57 -2.68 -24.08
CA GLY A 362 30.94 -1.62 -25.01
C GLY A 362 30.57 -0.20 -24.57
N ALA A 363 29.62 -0.02 -23.64
CA ALA A 363 29.18 1.32 -23.20
C ALA A 363 30.21 2.07 -22.37
N GLN A 364 31.15 1.36 -21.74
CA GLN A 364 32.17 1.98 -20.90
C GLN A 364 33.10 2.85 -21.75
N GLU A 365 33.57 2.33 -22.88
CA GLU A 365 34.42 3.06 -23.85
C GLU A 365 33.66 4.23 -24.46
N VAL A 366 32.39 4.06 -24.82
CA VAL A 366 31.54 5.13 -25.39
C VAL A 366 31.29 6.28 -24.40
N LEU A 367 31.00 5.97 -23.14
CA LEU A 367 30.74 6.99 -22.11
C LEU A 367 32.00 7.73 -21.67
N THR A 368 33.18 7.13 -21.85
CA THR A 368 34.48 7.75 -21.52
C THR A 368 35.19 8.40 -22.71
N GLN A 369 35.00 7.92 -23.94
CA GLN A 369 35.76 8.31 -25.13
C GLN A 369 34.88 8.81 -26.29
N GLY A 370 33.55 8.75 -26.19
CA GLY A 370 32.63 9.25 -27.22
C GLY A 370 32.58 8.42 -28.51
N ALA A 371 33.30 7.29 -28.58
CA ALA A 371 33.32 6.40 -29.73
C ALA A 371 32.26 5.30 -29.59
N VAL A 372 31.40 5.13 -30.59
CA VAL A 372 30.43 4.03 -30.65
C VAL A 372 31.16 2.74 -31.04
N THR A 373 31.24 1.78 -30.12
CA THR A 373 31.90 0.48 -30.36
C THR A 373 30.93 -0.53 -30.97
N SER A 374 31.46 -1.52 -31.70
CA SER A 374 30.69 -2.62 -32.29
C SER A 374 29.86 -3.39 -31.24
N ASP A 375 30.39 -3.53 -30.04
CA ASP A 375 29.73 -4.23 -28.94
C ASP A 375 28.54 -3.44 -28.39
N LEU A 376 28.62 -2.11 -28.34
CA LEU A 376 27.47 -1.25 -28.01
C LEU A 376 26.39 -1.34 -29.09
N ALA A 377 26.78 -1.40 -30.37
CA ALA A 377 25.83 -1.56 -31.47
C ALA A 377 25.11 -2.91 -31.38
N VAL A 378 25.84 -3.99 -31.05
CA VAL A 378 25.25 -5.31 -30.80
C VAL A 378 24.32 -5.26 -29.59
N ASP A 379 24.75 -4.76 -28.43
CA ASP A 379 23.91 -4.66 -27.22
C ASP A 379 22.64 -3.80 -27.44
N PHE A 380 22.77 -2.72 -28.22
CA PHE A 380 21.66 -1.85 -28.62
C PHE A 380 20.67 -2.55 -29.56
N ILE A 381 21.17 -3.24 -30.59
CA ILE A 381 20.36 -4.07 -31.51
C ILE A 381 19.66 -5.15 -30.71
N ASP A 382 20.34 -5.77 -29.76
CA ASP A 382 19.82 -6.85 -28.94
C ASP A 382 18.71 -6.36 -27.99
N TYR A 383 18.84 -5.15 -27.45
CA TYR A 383 17.84 -4.51 -26.60
C TYR A 383 16.61 -4.02 -27.38
N PHE A 384 16.83 -3.37 -28.54
CA PHE A 384 15.74 -2.88 -29.38
C PHE A 384 15.02 -4.01 -30.12
N MET A 385 15.74 -4.96 -30.72
CA MET A 385 15.15 -5.99 -31.58
C MET A 385 14.58 -7.18 -30.79
N PHE A 386 15.29 -7.66 -29.75
CA PHE A 386 14.93 -8.92 -29.07
C PHE A 386 14.43 -8.73 -27.62
N GLY A 387 14.58 -7.53 -27.02
CA GLY A 387 14.22 -7.22 -25.62
C GLY A 387 12.79 -6.75 -25.36
N GLY A 388 11.90 -6.74 -26.36
CA GLY A 388 10.45 -6.51 -26.20
C GLY A 388 9.95 -5.06 -26.27
N ALA A 389 10.83 -4.05 -26.30
CA ALA A 389 10.45 -2.64 -26.47
C ALA A 389 10.40 -2.20 -27.95
N GLY A 390 11.32 -2.67 -28.80
CA GLY A 390 11.40 -2.20 -30.19
C GLY A 390 10.37 -2.80 -31.14
N SER A 391 9.79 -3.97 -30.85
CA SER A 391 8.72 -4.54 -31.69
C SER A 391 7.48 -3.64 -31.74
N ARG A 392 7.10 -3.00 -30.61
CA ARG A 392 5.94 -2.09 -30.54
C ARG A 392 6.20 -0.73 -31.16
N LEU A 393 7.44 -0.25 -31.13
CA LEU A 393 7.84 1.01 -31.76
C LEU A 393 8.02 0.85 -33.27
N ALA A 394 8.65 -0.24 -33.72
CA ALA A 394 8.80 -0.61 -35.13
C ALA A 394 7.44 -0.82 -35.80
N GLN A 395 6.50 -1.50 -35.12
CA GLN A 395 5.14 -1.73 -35.62
C GLN A 395 4.31 -0.44 -35.72
N ARG A 396 4.54 0.55 -34.84
CA ARG A 396 3.89 1.87 -34.92
C ARG A 396 4.52 2.78 -35.97
N LEU A 397 5.80 2.58 -36.30
CA LEU A 397 6.52 3.35 -37.32
C LEU A 397 6.46 2.71 -38.72
N GLY A 398 5.82 1.55 -38.87
CA GLY A 398 5.68 0.86 -40.16
C GLY A 398 6.99 0.28 -40.70
N ILE A 399 7.98 0.07 -39.81
CA ILE A 399 9.28 -0.50 -40.15
C ILE A 399 9.11 -2.01 -40.23
N SER A 400 9.26 -2.55 -41.45
CA SER A 400 8.94 -3.96 -41.77
C SER A 400 10.14 -4.87 -41.52
N GLU A 401 11.35 -4.36 -41.77
CA GLU A 401 12.60 -5.11 -41.67
C GLU A 401 13.76 -4.12 -41.48
N LEU A 402 14.65 -4.40 -40.53
CA LEU A 402 15.89 -3.64 -40.30
C LEU A 402 17.05 -4.64 -40.39
N SER A 403 17.91 -4.47 -41.39
CA SER A 403 19.10 -5.32 -41.58
C SER A 403 20.36 -4.53 -41.30
N VAL A 404 21.28 -5.15 -40.56
CA VAL A 404 22.62 -4.62 -40.31
C VAL A 404 23.58 -5.48 -41.09
N THR A 405 24.26 -4.87 -42.06
CA THR A 405 25.29 -5.54 -42.86
C THR A 405 26.65 -5.07 -42.36
N HIS A 406 27.44 -6.01 -41.84
CA HIS A 406 28.86 -5.83 -41.57
C HIS A 406 29.63 -6.47 -42.72
N ASP A 407 30.38 -5.66 -43.44
CA ASP A 407 31.31 -6.16 -44.44
C ASP A 407 32.68 -6.37 -43.79
N THR A 408 32.98 -7.63 -43.45
CA THR A 408 34.24 -8.05 -42.83
C THR A 408 35.49 -7.72 -43.66
N ALA A 409 35.36 -7.43 -44.96
CA ALA A 409 36.49 -7.05 -45.80
C ALA A 409 36.81 -5.54 -45.77
N THR A 410 35.80 -4.70 -45.55
CA THR A 410 35.95 -3.22 -45.57
C THR A 410 35.70 -2.56 -44.21
N ASN A 411 35.30 -3.33 -43.20
CA ASN A 411 34.91 -2.88 -41.86
C ASN A 411 33.83 -1.79 -41.85
N ARG A 412 33.03 -1.70 -42.92
CA ARG A 412 31.95 -0.73 -43.07
C ARG A 412 30.71 -1.21 -42.34
N MET A 413 30.08 -0.30 -41.62
CA MET A 413 28.88 -0.56 -40.82
C MET A 413 27.70 0.13 -41.49
N GLY A 414 26.76 -0.67 -42.00
CA GLY A 414 25.55 -0.19 -42.65
C GLY A 414 24.29 -0.57 -41.88
N VAL A 415 23.43 0.41 -41.60
CA VAL A 415 22.08 0.19 -41.09
C VAL A 415 21.10 0.44 -42.22
N ARG A 416 20.33 -0.58 -42.62
CA ARG A 416 19.28 -0.47 -43.64
C ARG A 416 17.90 -0.79 -43.05
N THR A 417 16.94 0.08 -43.30
CA THR A 417 15.53 -0.09 -42.88
C THR A 417 14.61 -0.09 -44.09
N THR A 418 13.62 -0.98 -44.09
CA THR A 418 12.55 -1.01 -45.09
C THR A 418 11.29 -0.37 -44.51
N ILE A 419 10.75 0.64 -45.19
CA ILE A 419 9.56 1.40 -44.80
C ILE A 419 8.44 1.12 -45.79
N LYS A 420 7.60 0.11 -45.49
CA LYS A 420 6.63 -0.52 -46.41
C LYS A 420 7.33 -1.10 -47.64
N ASP A 421 6.74 -2.13 -48.25
CA ASP A 421 7.32 -3.11 -49.20
C ASP A 421 8.12 -2.59 -50.42
N ARG A 422 8.39 -1.29 -50.55
CA ARG A 422 9.05 -0.66 -51.71
C ARG A 422 10.08 0.44 -51.39
N VAL A 423 10.24 0.90 -50.14
CA VAL A 423 11.23 1.96 -49.79
C VAL A 423 12.26 1.42 -48.81
N GLU A 424 13.53 1.47 -49.18
CA GLU A 424 14.67 1.17 -48.31
C GLU A 424 15.42 2.48 -47.99
N LEU A 425 15.76 2.69 -46.72
CA LEU A 425 16.64 3.78 -46.28
C LEU A 425 17.89 3.17 -45.65
N GLY A 426 19.07 3.65 -46.05
CA GLY A 426 20.35 3.17 -45.56
C GLY A 426 21.24 4.30 -45.08
N VAL A 427 21.89 4.11 -43.95
CA VAL A 427 23.02 4.95 -43.51
C VAL A 427 24.22 4.04 -43.34
N GLU A 428 25.32 4.39 -44.00
CA GLU A 428 26.58 3.65 -43.99
C GLU A 428 27.70 4.58 -43.54
N VAL A 429 28.50 4.10 -42.58
CA VAL A 429 29.62 4.85 -42.00
C VAL A 429 30.89 4.04 -42.21
N ASP A 430 31.95 4.72 -42.65
CA ASP A 430 33.27 4.14 -42.83
C ASP A 430 34.18 4.58 -41.67
N PRO A 431 34.39 3.73 -40.65
CA PRO A 431 35.19 4.09 -39.48
C PRO A 431 36.70 4.16 -39.80
N SER A 432 37.15 3.57 -40.90
CA SER A 432 38.56 3.50 -41.31
C SER A 432 39.14 4.87 -41.71
N ALA A 433 38.29 5.81 -42.12
CA ALA A 433 38.68 7.15 -42.53
C ALA A 433 39.05 8.10 -41.36
N VAL A 434 38.97 7.63 -40.12
CA VAL A 434 39.33 8.40 -38.92
C VAL A 434 40.82 8.28 -38.60
N GLU A 435 41.51 7.26 -39.11
CA GLU A 435 42.91 6.98 -38.75
C GLU A 435 43.95 7.88 -39.43
N GLU A 436 43.60 8.61 -40.51
CA GLU A 436 44.59 9.44 -41.23
C GLU A 436 44.73 10.89 -40.73
N THR A 437 43.91 11.35 -39.77
CA THR A 437 43.91 12.77 -39.33
C THR A 437 44.38 12.97 -37.88
N SER A 438 45.08 11.99 -37.30
CA SER A 438 45.59 12.07 -35.93
C SER A 438 47.11 12.14 -35.87
N THR A 439 47.69 13.17 -36.47
CA THR A 439 49.03 13.64 -36.06
C THR A 439 49.03 15.15 -35.85
N SER A 440 49.42 15.51 -34.64
CA SER A 440 49.86 16.81 -34.14
C SER A 440 48.84 17.93 -33.90
N GLY A 441 48.78 18.35 -32.62
CA GLY A 441 48.52 19.73 -32.22
C GLY A 441 47.11 20.04 -31.74
N ALA A 442 46.99 20.47 -30.48
CA ALA A 442 45.75 20.86 -29.82
C ALA A 442 44.94 21.91 -30.61
N SER A 443 43.73 21.53 -31.02
CA SER A 443 42.64 22.44 -31.40
C SER A 443 41.32 21.68 -31.35
N SER A 444 40.31 22.28 -30.69
CA SER A 444 38.97 21.74 -30.50
C SER A 444 38.15 21.77 -31.79
N ASN A 445 38.45 20.90 -32.74
CA ASN A 445 37.60 20.63 -33.90
C ASN A 445 37.04 19.21 -33.81
N VAL A 446 35.72 19.10 -33.75
CA VAL A 446 35.00 17.82 -33.80
C VAL A 446 35.28 17.16 -35.15
N PRO A 447 35.83 15.93 -35.22
CA PRO A 447 36.07 15.26 -36.48
C PRO A 447 34.73 14.96 -37.17
N VAL A 448 34.59 15.42 -38.42
CA VAL A 448 33.42 15.13 -39.26
C VAL A 448 33.65 13.76 -39.90
N LEU A 449 32.89 12.75 -39.46
CA LEU A 449 32.94 11.39 -40.00
C LEU A 449 32.38 11.37 -41.43
N PRO A 450 33.03 10.70 -42.40
CA PRO A 450 32.43 10.47 -43.70
C PRO A 450 31.25 9.52 -43.55
N TYR A 451 30.11 9.93 -44.11
CA TYR A 451 28.89 9.14 -44.05
C TYR A 451 28.17 9.17 -45.39
N LYS A 452 27.42 8.11 -45.65
CA LYS A 452 26.66 7.90 -46.88
C LYS A 452 25.23 7.58 -46.50
N VAL A 453 24.29 8.41 -46.97
CA VAL A 453 22.86 8.24 -46.74
C VAL A 453 22.20 7.93 -48.07
N GLY A 454 21.45 6.84 -48.14
CA GLY A 454 20.75 6.42 -49.34
C GLY A 454 19.27 6.16 -49.09
N ALA A 455 18.45 6.45 -50.09
CA ALA A 455 17.06 6.02 -50.19
C ALA A 455 16.89 5.25 -51.51
N GLU A 456 16.46 3.99 -51.44
CA GLU A 456 16.20 3.14 -52.60
C GLU A 456 14.71 2.82 -52.69
N TYR A 457 14.11 3.09 -53.84
CA TYR A 457 12.71 2.81 -54.12
C TYR A 457 12.59 1.74 -55.21
N HIS A 458 11.95 0.61 -54.87
CA HIS A 458 11.67 -0.47 -55.81
C HIS A 458 10.44 -0.14 -56.66
N VAL A 459 10.67 0.22 -57.92
CA VAL A 459 9.62 0.55 -58.90
C VAL A 459 8.92 -0.73 -59.36
N THR A 460 9.68 -1.81 -59.54
CA THR A 460 9.21 -3.17 -59.82
C THR A 460 10.11 -4.18 -59.09
N ASN A 461 9.78 -5.47 -59.16
CA ASN A 461 10.62 -6.54 -58.57
C ASN A 461 12.03 -6.67 -59.21
N GLN A 462 12.29 -5.95 -60.32
CA GLN A 462 13.55 -6.01 -61.06
C GLN A 462 14.20 -4.64 -61.28
N THR A 463 13.52 -3.54 -60.92
CA THR A 463 13.98 -2.17 -61.16
C THR A 463 13.83 -1.32 -59.91
N SER A 464 14.92 -0.69 -59.48
CA SER A 464 14.95 0.23 -58.35
C SER A 464 15.62 1.56 -58.71
N VAL A 465 15.22 2.62 -58.01
CA VAL A 465 15.80 3.96 -58.11
C VAL A 465 16.41 4.29 -56.76
N GLN A 466 17.72 4.50 -56.73
CA GLN A 466 18.46 4.84 -55.52
C GLN A 466 18.93 6.29 -55.60
N LEU A 467 18.56 7.09 -54.59
CA LEU A 467 19.13 8.38 -54.30
C LEU A 467 20.18 8.21 -53.20
N GLU A 468 21.36 8.78 -53.36
CA GLU A 468 22.47 8.59 -52.44
C GLU A 468 23.19 9.93 -52.24
N GLY A 469 23.30 10.37 -51.00
CA GLY A 469 24.11 11.50 -50.58
C GLY A 469 25.35 11.00 -49.84
N GLU A 470 26.52 11.44 -50.26
CA GLU A 470 27.79 11.11 -49.64
C GLU A 470 28.50 12.39 -49.23
N ARG A 471 29.02 12.42 -48.02
CA ARG A 471 29.76 13.56 -47.48
C ARG A 471 31.16 13.10 -47.09
N THR A 472 32.17 13.65 -47.78
CA THR A 472 33.57 13.35 -47.51
C THR A 472 34.31 14.63 -47.12
N PRO A 473 35.04 14.68 -45.99
CA PRO A 473 35.87 15.82 -45.66
C PRO A 473 37.04 15.94 -46.66
N LEU A 474 37.27 17.13 -47.20
CA LEU A 474 38.43 17.38 -48.08
C LEU A 474 39.67 17.63 -47.21
N PRO A 475 40.86 17.08 -47.57
CA PRO A 475 42.09 17.39 -46.85
C PRO A 475 42.39 18.88 -46.97
N THR A 476 42.63 19.54 -45.84
CA THR A 476 42.99 20.95 -45.79
C THR A 476 44.30 21.16 -46.54
N ARG A 477 44.26 21.86 -47.68
CA ARG A 477 45.48 22.26 -48.39
C ARG A 477 46.19 23.30 -47.53
N ASN A 478 47.31 22.94 -46.91
CA ASN A 478 48.19 23.90 -46.25
C ASN A 478 48.72 24.86 -47.32
N HIS A 479 48.16 26.08 -47.36
CA HIS A 479 48.78 27.17 -48.10
C HIS A 479 49.97 27.63 -47.27
N VAL A 480 51.19 27.43 -47.78
CA VAL A 480 52.39 28.03 -47.22
C VAL A 480 52.34 29.52 -47.56
N GLU A 481 51.76 30.32 -46.66
CA GLU A 481 51.93 31.77 -46.68
C GLU A 481 53.32 32.09 -46.11
N THR A 482 54.17 32.70 -46.94
CA THR A 482 55.39 33.39 -46.51
C THR A 482 55.03 34.49 -45.52
N PRO A 483 55.79 34.64 -44.41
CA PRO A 483 55.48 35.62 -43.39
C PRO A 483 56.00 36.98 -43.82
N ASP A 484 55.10 37.90 -44.17
CA ASP A 484 55.34 39.33 -44.02
C ASP A 484 54.03 40.03 -43.61
N ASP A 485 54.20 40.94 -42.65
CA ASP A 485 53.25 41.88 -42.06
C ASP A 485 52.25 41.41 -40.98
N ALA A 486 52.38 42.12 -39.85
CA ALA A 486 51.57 42.05 -38.67
C ALA A 486 50.15 42.61 -38.91
N GLY A 487 49.13 41.82 -38.58
CA GLY A 487 47.74 42.28 -38.56
C GLY A 487 46.81 41.28 -37.90
N SER A 488 46.13 41.70 -36.84
CA SER A 488 45.15 40.93 -36.06
C SER A 488 43.94 40.48 -36.90
N GLY A 489 43.58 39.20 -36.86
CA GLY A 489 42.30 38.68 -37.33
C GLY A 489 42.03 37.25 -36.85
N ILE A 490 40.96 37.04 -36.07
CA ILE A 490 40.46 35.71 -35.72
C ILE A 490 39.66 35.20 -36.94
N GLY A 491 40.28 34.37 -37.77
CA GLY A 491 39.59 33.66 -38.85
C GLY A 491 38.91 32.38 -38.34
N GLN A 492 37.59 32.27 -38.52
CA GLN A 492 36.88 31.00 -38.37
C GLN A 492 37.20 30.10 -39.58
N GLY A 493 37.90 28.99 -39.34
CA GLY A 493 38.12 27.97 -40.37
C GLY A 493 36.84 27.18 -40.63
N THR A 494 36.23 27.35 -41.80
CA THR A 494 35.17 26.47 -42.30
C THR A 494 35.78 25.20 -42.88
N VAL A 495 35.38 24.04 -42.36
CA VAL A 495 35.78 22.72 -42.89
C VAL A 495 35.14 22.54 -44.27
N GLN A 496 35.96 22.45 -45.32
CA GLN A 496 35.50 22.16 -46.68
C GLN A 496 35.08 20.68 -46.79
N THR A 497 33.85 20.41 -47.22
CA THR A 497 33.36 19.07 -47.49
C THR A 497 33.05 18.91 -48.98
N ASP A 498 33.37 17.75 -49.54
CA ASP A 498 32.93 17.33 -50.87
C ASP A 498 31.63 16.53 -50.71
N ASP A 499 30.52 17.22 -50.93
CA ASP A 499 29.18 16.65 -50.81
C ASP A 499 28.71 16.22 -52.21
N LYS A 500 28.52 14.92 -52.40
CA LYS A 500 28.05 14.35 -53.68
C LYS A 500 26.65 13.79 -53.52
N VAL A 501 25.76 14.12 -54.46
CA VAL A 501 24.44 13.49 -54.58
C VAL A 501 24.40 12.70 -55.88
N LEU A 502 24.13 11.41 -55.77
CA LEU A 502 24.10 10.45 -56.86
C LEU A 502 22.67 9.90 -57.01
N LEU A 503 22.19 9.87 -58.24
CA LEU A 503 20.97 9.16 -58.61
C LEU A 503 21.37 7.95 -59.43
N LYS A 504 21.02 6.74 -58.97
CA LYS A 504 21.34 5.48 -59.61
C LYS A 504 20.05 4.73 -59.95
N VAL A 505 19.96 4.21 -61.16
CA VAL A 505 18.88 3.29 -61.56
C VAL A 505 19.49 1.90 -61.66
N LYS A 506 19.02 0.97 -60.83
CA LYS A 506 19.49 -0.42 -60.84
C LYS A 506 18.46 -1.30 -61.51
N ARG A 507 18.93 -2.20 -62.38
CA ARG A 507 18.11 -3.22 -63.04
C ARG A 507 18.77 -4.56 -62.84
N ARG A 508 18.08 -5.51 -62.19
CA ARG A 508 18.53 -6.91 -62.13
C ARG A 508 18.13 -7.59 -63.44
N PHE A 509 19.12 -8.19 -64.10
CA PHE A 509 18.90 -9.03 -65.28
C PHE A 509 18.70 -10.48 -64.87
#